data_AF-A0AAU5CXY3-F1
#
_entry.id   AF-A0AAU5CXY3-F1
#
_cell.length_a   1.000
_cell.length_b   1.000
_cell.length_c   1.000
_cell.angle_alpha   90.00
_cell.angle_beta   90.00
_cell.angle_gamma   90.00
#
_symmetry.space_group_name_H-M   'P 1'
#
loop_
_entity.id
_entity.type
_entity.pdbx_description
1 polymer ?
#
loop_
_entity_poly.entity_id
_entity_poly.type
_entity_poly.pdbx_seq_one_letter_code
_entity_poly.pdbx_strand_id
1 'polypeptide(L)'
;MRLRRSLGATLGALALGVALPATADATLGYATCQYGDPAQKGQLDAPDSRECIEVPEVGPGQSTDAWEFENNTFAEACLFPEAGCQGERTQVPKGEKATADLKLRSVHFHDEA
;
A
#
# COMPACT_ATOMS: atom_id res chain seq x y z
N MET A 1 -4.72 39.11 59.80
CA MET A 1 -5.54 37.90 59.62
C MET A 1 -6.97 38.32 59.35
N ARG A 2 -7.54 38.00 58.17
CA ARG A 2 -8.93 38.33 57.78
C ARG A 2 -9.63 37.06 57.26
N LEU A 3 -10.92 36.98 57.58
CA LEU A 3 -11.74 35.78 57.71
C LEU A 3 -12.26 35.18 56.38
N ARG A 4 -12.22 33.83 56.36
CA ARG A 4 -13.29 32.85 56.07
C ARG A 4 -14.01 32.82 54.70
N ARG A 5 -14.08 31.55 54.24
CA ARG A 5 -15.12 30.84 53.46
C ARG A 5 -15.17 31.11 51.95
N SER A 6 -15.10 30.05 51.15
CA SER A 6 -16.30 29.40 50.58
C SER A 6 -15.93 28.14 49.81
N LEU A 7 -16.83 27.14 49.88
CA LEU A 7 -16.77 25.87 49.17
C LEU A 7 -16.78 26.09 47.64
N GLY A 8 -16.10 25.20 46.93
CA GLY A 8 -16.27 25.01 45.49
C GLY A 8 -16.11 23.53 45.17
N ALA A 9 -17.20 22.77 45.28
CA ALA A 9 -17.29 21.42 44.78
C ALA A 9 -17.62 21.45 43.27
N THR A 10 -17.19 20.39 42.58
CA THR A 10 -17.60 19.94 41.23
C THR A 10 -17.14 20.75 40.02
N LEU A 11 -16.47 20.09 39.08
CA LEU A 11 -17.04 19.73 37.77
C LEU A 11 -16.09 18.73 37.09
N GLY A 12 -16.59 17.51 36.88
CA GLY A 12 -15.95 16.53 36.03
C GLY A 12 -16.09 16.96 34.58
N ALA A 13 -14.99 16.91 33.84
CA ALA A 13 -15.01 16.92 32.39
C ALA A 13 -13.98 15.91 31.91
N LEU A 14 -14.45 14.67 31.74
CA LEU A 14 -13.83 13.69 30.86
C LEU A 14 -13.84 14.28 29.45
N ALA A 15 -12.74 14.89 29.03
CA ALA A 15 -12.51 15.19 27.63
C ALA A 15 -11.66 14.05 27.05
N LEU A 16 -12.35 13.00 26.61
CA LEU A 16 -11.81 11.97 25.73
C LEU A 16 -11.49 12.63 24.37
N GLY A 17 -10.32 13.25 24.30
CA GLY A 17 -9.78 13.85 23.08
C GLY A 17 -8.93 12.86 22.29
N VAL A 18 -9.41 11.63 22.10
CA VAL A 18 -8.82 10.75 21.08
C VAL A 18 -9.53 11.06 19.77
N ALA A 19 -9.19 12.20 19.19
CA ALA A 19 -9.36 12.39 17.76
C ALA A 19 -8.29 11.50 17.11
N LEU A 20 -8.60 10.21 16.97
CA LEU A 20 -7.94 9.41 15.94
C LEU A 20 -8.24 10.16 14.64
N PRO A 21 -7.23 10.60 13.86
CA PRO A 21 -7.51 10.90 12.47
C PRO A 21 -8.06 9.59 11.90
N ALA A 22 -9.37 9.56 11.66
CA ALA A 22 -9.90 8.65 10.66
C ALA A 22 -9.22 9.11 9.37
N THR A 23 -8.11 8.46 9.03
CA THR A 23 -7.50 8.55 7.72
C THR A 23 -8.62 8.17 6.77
N ALA A 24 -9.23 9.18 6.18
CA ALA A 24 -10.12 8.96 5.07
C ALA A 24 -9.23 8.39 3.97
N ASP A 25 -9.28 7.08 3.78
CA ASP A 25 -8.71 6.38 2.63
C ASP A 25 -9.37 6.97 1.38
N ALA A 26 -8.78 8.05 0.88
CA ALA A 26 -9.05 8.55 -0.44
C ALA A 26 -8.54 7.47 -1.39
N THR A 27 -9.45 6.61 -1.86
CA THR A 27 -9.25 5.55 -2.87
C THR A 27 -7.83 5.57 -3.43
N LEU A 28 -6.88 4.84 -2.82
CA LEU A 28 -5.48 4.86 -3.25
C LEU A 28 -5.27 4.07 -4.57
N GLY A 29 -6.37 3.61 -5.18
CA GLY A 29 -6.38 2.71 -6.33
C GLY A 29 -5.92 1.31 -5.95
N TYR A 30 -5.84 0.42 -6.93
CA TYR A 30 -5.40 -0.96 -6.72
C TYR A 30 -4.46 -1.38 -7.85
N ALA A 31 -3.52 -2.26 -7.56
CA ALA A 31 -2.74 -2.92 -8.60
C ALA A 31 -3.10 -4.41 -8.62
N THR A 32 -3.09 -5.02 -9.79
CA THR A 32 -3.35 -6.46 -9.90
C THR A 32 -2.27 -7.17 -10.68
N CYS A 33 -1.92 -8.36 -10.22
CA CYS A 33 -0.96 -9.22 -10.86
C CYS A 33 -1.60 -10.58 -11.14
N GLN A 34 -1.47 -11.08 -12.37
CA GLN A 34 -1.84 -12.44 -12.71
C GLN A 34 -0.58 -13.29 -12.80
N TYR A 35 -0.62 -14.45 -12.15
CA TYR A 35 0.47 -15.40 -12.06
C TYR A 35 -0.08 -16.82 -12.20
N GLY A 36 0.56 -17.65 -13.02
CA GLY A 36 0.25 -19.08 -13.08
C GLY A 36 -0.94 -19.39 -13.97
N ASP A 37 -1.97 -20.02 -13.43
CA ASP A 37 -3.22 -20.25 -14.16
C ASP A 37 -3.94 -18.90 -14.38
N PRO A 38 -4.52 -18.62 -15.56
CA PRO A 38 -5.28 -17.38 -15.80
C PRO A 38 -6.41 -17.09 -14.80
N ALA A 39 -6.86 -18.08 -14.01
CA ALA A 39 -7.81 -17.85 -12.92
C ALA A 39 -7.17 -17.26 -11.63
N GLN A 40 -5.85 -17.28 -11.50
CA GLN A 40 -5.12 -16.82 -10.32
C GLN A 40 -4.71 -15.35 -10.48
N LYS A 41 -5.30 -14.51 -9.63
CA LYS A 41 -5.10 -13.06 -9.62
C LYS A 41 -4.80 -12.60 -8.20
N GLY A 42 -3.65 -11.97 -8.00
CA GLY A 42 -3.31 -11.21 -6.81
C GLY A 42 -3.76 -9.76 -6.96
N GLN A 43 -4.23 -9.18 -5.87
CA GLN A 43 -4.62 -7.78 -5.81
C GLN A 43 -3.88 -7.10 -4.66
N LEU A 44 -3.29 -5.96 -4.96
CA LEU A 44 -2.65 -5.05 -4.03
C LEU A 44 -3.59 -3.87 -3.84
N ASP A 45 -4.32 -3.87 -2.74
CA ASP A 45 -5.22 -2.80 -2.38
C ASP A 45 -4.44 -1.63 -1.77
N ALA A 46 -4.65 -0.42 -2.31
CA ALA A 46 -4.13 0.80 -1.74
C ALA A 46 -2.63 0.73 -1.36
N PRO A 47 -1.73 0.30 -2.29
CA PRO A 47 -0.35 0.07 -1.93
C PRO A 47 0.29 1.38 -1.46
N ASP A 48 0.85 1.36 -0.24
CA ASP A 48 1.54 2.52 0.31
C ASP A 48 2.68 2.94 -0.63
N SER A 49 2.61 4.18 -1.13
CA SER A 49 3.67 4.73 -1.96
C SER A 49 4.91 4.94 -1.08
N ARG A 50 6.00 4.22 -1.41
CA ARG A 50 7.35 4.16 -0.78
C ARG A 50 7.75 2.86 -0.08
N GLU A 51 6.95 1.80 -0.09
CA GLU A 51 7.38 0.50 0.43
C GLU A 51 7.59 -0.54 -0.68
N CYS A 52 8.68 -1.30 -0.55
CA CYS A 52 8.92 -2.43 -1.44
C CYS A 52 8.01 -3.59 -1.02
N ILE A 53 7.06 -3.94 -1.88
CA ILE A 53 6.07 -4.98 -1.61
C ILE A 53 6.52 -6.26 -2.30
N GLU A 54 6.74 -7.32 -1.52
CA GLU A 54 6.95 -8.66 -2.04
C GLU A 54 5.64 -9.21 -2.58
N VAL A 55 5.70 -9.87 -3.74
CA VAL A 55 4.60 -10.67 -4.25
C VAL A 55 4.85 -12.12 -3.77
N PRO A 56 4.23 -12.57 -2.67
CA PRO A 56 4.55 -13.86 -2.07
C PRO A 56 4.28 -15.04 -3.01
N GLU A 57 3.39 -14.85 -3.99
CA GLU A 57 2.92 -15.88 -4.90
C GLU A 57 3.89 -16.18 -6.07
N VAL A 58 4.89 -15.32 -6.31
CA VAL A 58 5.80 -15.42 -7.47
C VAL A 58 7.23 -15.43 -6.96
N GLY A 59 8.04 -16.50 -7.14
CA GLY A 59 9.42 -16.55 -6.61
C GLY A 59 10.21 -17.85 -6.86
N PRO A 60 11.50 -17.93 -6.46
CA PRO A 60 12.35 -19.08 -6.74
C PRO A 60 11.80 -20.35 -6.06
N GLY A 61 11.35 -21.30 -6.88
CA GLY A 61 10.68 -22.54 -6.44
C GLY A 61 9.16 -22.55 -6.66
N GLN A 62 8.55 -21.42 -7.02
CA GLN A 62 7.19 -21.36 -7.56
C GLN A 62 7.27 -21.51 -9.08
N SER A 63 6.45 -22.37 -9.68
CA SER A 63 6.48 -22.68 -11.13
C SER A 63 5.73 -21.65 -11.98
N THR A 64 5.54 -20.46 -11.44
CA THR A 64 4.46 -19.55 -11.79
C THR A 64 5.05 -18.16 -11.85
N ASP A 65 5.55 -17.78 -13.02
CA ASP A 65 5.91 -16.39 -13.29
C ASP A 65 4.64 -15.55 -13.41
N ALA A 66 4.73 -14.28 -13.00
CA ALA A 66 3.71 -13.31 -13.35
C ALA A 66 3.71 -13.11 -14.87
N TRP A 67 2.55 -12.90 -15.45
CA TRP A 67 2.45 -12.67 -16.90
C TRP A 67 1.67 -11.41 -17.25
N GLU A 68 0.91 -10.87 -16.29
CA GLU A 68 0.25 -9.57 -16.43
C GLU A 68 0.29 -8.79 -15.12
N PHE A 69 0.59 -7.50 -15.21
CA PHE A 69 0.48 -6.53 -14.13
C PHE A 69 -0.32 -5.32 -14.62
N GLU A 70 -1.37 -4.96 -13.91
CA GLU A 70 -2.19 -3.78 -14.18
C GLU A 70 -2.06 -2.78 -13.05
N ASN A 71 -1.64 -1.56 -13.39
CA ASN A 71 -1.50 -0.47 -12.43
C ASN A 71 -2.76 0.41 -12.45
N ASN A 72 -3.77 0.09 -11.63
CA ASN A 72 -4.95 0.96 -11.45
C ASN A 72 -4.78 1.90 -10.23
N THR A 73 -3.54 2.20 -9.85
CA THR A 73 -3.22 3.18 -8.80
C THR A 73 -3.00 4.58 -9.40
N PHE A 74 -2.86 5.58 -8.53
CA PHE A 74 -2.49 6.93 -8.93
C PHE A 74 -0.96 7.14 -9.02
N ALA A 75 -0.18 6.13 -8.65
CA ALA A 75 1.28 6.14 -8.61
C ALA A 75 1.89 5.38 -9.79
N GLU A 76 3.16 5.67 -10.11
CA GLU A 76 3.94 4.84 -11.04
C GLU A 76 4.40 3.57 -10.31
N ALA A 77 4.29 2.41 -10.96
CA ALA A 77 4.77 1.15 -10.43
C ALA A 77 6.13 0.77 -11.05
N CYS A 78 7.11 0.46 -10.21
CA CYS A 78 8.36 -0.17 -10.61
C CYS A 78 8.32 -1.66 -10.24
N LEU A 79 8.41 -2.51 -11.25
CA LEU A 79 8.40 -3.96 -11.16
C LEU A 79 9.82 -4.49 -11.14
N PHE A 80 10.10 -5.44 -10.25
CA PHE A 80 11.43 -6.01 -10.07
C PHE A 80 11.41 -7.54 -10.12
N PRO A 81 12.37 -8.19 -10.80
CA PRO A 81 12.46 -9.65 -10.91
C PRO A 81 12.99 -10.32 -9.65
N GLU A 82 13.61 -9.57 -8.74
CA GLU A 82 14.16 -10.07 -7.49
C GLU A 82 13.37 -9.54 -6.29
N ALA A 83 13.56 -10.18 -5.13
CA ALA A 83 13.01 -9.71 -3.87
C ALA A 83 13.74 -8.43 -3.42
N GLY A 84 13.07 -7.61 -2.63
CA GLY A 84 13.62 -6.39 -2.07
C GLY A 84 13.85 -5.29 -3.10
N CYS A 85 13.08 -5.30 -4.20
CA CYS A 85 13.13 -4.31 -5.26
C CYS A 85 14.53 -4.19 -5.89
N GLN A 86 15.10 -5.35 -6.20
CA GLN A 86 16.43 -5.52 -6.79
C GLN A 86 16.37 -5.95 -8.26
N GLY A 87 17.48 -5.74 -8.96
CA GLY A 87 17.63 -6.12 -10.37
C GLY A 87 17.15 -5.06 -11.36
N GLU A 88 16.93 -5.49 -12.60
CA GLU A 88 16.43 -4.63 -13.69
C GLU A 88 14.96 -4.28 -13.45
N ARG A 89 14.65 -2.98 -13.43
CA ARG A 89 13.30 -2.49 -13.16
C ARG A 89 12.52 -2.21 -14.43
N THR A 90 11.24 -2.61 -14.43
CA THR A 90 10.28 -2.24 -15.47
C THR A 90 9.29 -1.24 -14.89
N GLN A 91 9.16 -0.07 -15.52
CA GLN A 91 8.20 0.95 -15.10
C GLN A 91 6.85 0.72 -15.78
N VAL A 92 5.78 0.83 -15.00
CA VAL A 92 4.40 0.75 -15.46
C VAL A 92 3.68 2.02 -14.98
N PRO A 93 3.41 2.96 -15.90
CA PRO A 93 2.69 4.18 -15.58
C PRO A 93 1.30 3.92 -14.98
N LYS A 94 0.73 4.95 -14.35
CA LYS A 94 -0.64 4.90 -13.83
C LYS A 94 -1.65 4.59 -14.94
N GLY A 95 -2.58 3.68 -14.68
CA GLY A 95 -3.59 3.22 -15.63
C GLY A 95 -3.05 2.34 -16.76
N GLU A 96 -1.75 2.02 -16.76
CA GLU A 96 -1.15 1.15 -17.76
C GLU A 96 -0.99 -0.28 -17.26
N LYS A 97 -0.69 -1.18 -18.20
CA LYS A 97 -0.46 -2.59 -17.93
C LYS A 97 0.77 -3.11 -18.63
N ALA A 98 1.41 -4.09 -18.01
CA ALA A 98 2.54 -4.82 -18.56
C ALA A 98 2.16 -6.30 -18.71
N THR A 99 2.30 -6.83 -19.92
CA THR A 99 1.77 -8.15 -20.32
C THR A 99 2.80 -9.09 -20.97
N ALA A 100 4.07 -8.70 -21.07
CA ALA A 100 5.10 -9.47 -21.77
C ALA A 100 6.16 -10.00 -20.79
N ASP A 101 6.31 -11.33 -20.71
CA ASP A 101 7.34 -12.10 -19.97
C ASP A 101 7.78 -11.45 -18.65
N LEU A 102 6.79 -11.17 -17.80
CA LEU A 102 6.98 -10.34 -16.63
C LEU A 102 7.57 -11.13 -15.46
N LYS A 103 8.88 -11.11 -15.30
CA LYS A 103 9.51 -11.62 -14.09
C LYS A 103 9.27 -10.61 -12.96
N LEU A 104 8.21 -10.81 -12.19
CA LEU A 104 7.86 -9.97 -11.04
C LEU A 104 8.04 -10.76 -9.75
N ARG A 105 8.83 -10.23 -8.82
CA ARG A 105 8.98 -10.73 -7.45
C ARG A 105 8.64 -9.66 -6.43
N SER A 106 8.97 -8.42 -6.72
CA SER A 106 8.62 -7.29 -5.86
C SER A 106 8.23 -6.06 -6.67
N VAL A 107 7.40 -5.21 -6.08
CA VAL A 107 6.90 -3.98 -6.70
C VAL A 107 7.08 -2.81 -5.76
N HIS A 108 7.41 -1.65 -6.31
CA HIS A 108 7.53 -0.40 -5.58
C HIS A 108 6.73 0.69 -6.26
N PHE A 109 5.91 1.41 -5.51
CA PHE A 109 5.09 2.49 -6.05
C PHE A 109 5.71 3.85 -5.72
N HIS A 110 5.91 4.67 -6.75
CA HIS A 110 6.39 6.04 -6.65
C HIS A 110 5.23 7.01 -6.89
N ASP A 111 4.96 7.85 -5.89
CA ASP A 111 4.08 9.00 -6.06
C ASP A 111 4.79 10.02 -6.97
N GLU A 112 4.20 10.39 -8.10
CA GLU A 112 4.66 11.57 -8.83
C GLU A 112 4.20 12.81 -8.05
N ALA A 113 5.16 13.47 -7.40
CA ALA A 113 4.95 14.68 -6.61
C ALA A 113 4.49 15.89 -7.45
#